data_AF-A0AAC8QFG1-F1
#
_entry.id   AF-A0AAC8QFG1-F1
#
_cell.length_a   1.000
_cell.length_b   1.000
_cell.length_c   1.000
_cell.angle_alpha   90.00
_cell.angle_beta   90.00
_cell.angle_gamma   90.00
#
_symmetry.space_group_name_H-M   'P 1'
#
loop_
_entity.id
_entity.type
_entity.pdbx_description
1 polymer ?
#
loop_
_entity_poly.entity_id
_entity_poly.type
_entity_poly.pdbx_seq_one_letter_code
_entity_poly.pdbx_strand_id
1 'polypeptide(L)'
;MKRVLWAAVVLAVGCTEEKPAEPLSSLKPAPLPAVVAEEDARFQVAPAEVYGEPVPGKVLRVELAGEAVRLGGERFVPSKPEDQLRLRERVKEQGVLLVPDADTFLVQTSELLAVLRESAREVWLLHPEAPVAYPLVLRDEQGFQAWLAEAAPGKLRIIQRQDGFELTTSVGKLPGPDANGPSVPVRGGKQDLATLRKGLGRLKGRFTTSEDICLVPSFGTELAQAARALSGVYAAPGEPFFETLCFIYPTPRAPAVAGAPAGQEGPGR
;
A
#
# COMPACT_ATOMS: atom_id res chain seq x y z
N MET A 1 -92.85 -13.98 -1.35
CA MET A 1 -93.06 -13.72 -2.79
C MET A 1 -91.77 -13.18 -3.38
N LYS A 2 -91.42 -13.68 -4.57
CA LYS A 2 -90.27 -13.36 -5.42
C LYS A 2 -90.16 -11.85 -5.74
N ARG A 3 -88.95 -11.28 -5.62
CA ARG A 3 -88.17 -10.50 -6.64
C ARG A 3 -87.44 -9.29 -6.04
N VAL A 4 -86.10 -9.24 -6.05
CA VAL A 4 -85.13 -8.93 -7.13
C VAL A 4 -84.70 -7.44 -7.06
N LEU A 5 -83.45 -7.19 -7.47
CA LEU A 5 -82.67 -5.94 -7.61
C LEU A 5 -82.01 -5.47 -6.30
N TRP A 6 -80.73 -5.78 -6.04
CA TRP A 6 -79.50 -5.28 -6.69
C TRP A 6 -79.47 -3.77 -6.91
N ALA A 7 -78.84 -3.06 -5.97
CA ALA A 7 -78.06 -1.86 -6.22
C ALA A 7 -77.19 -1.57 -4.99
N ALA A 8 -75.92 -1.95 -5.08
CA ALA A 8 -74.88 -1.47 -4.20
C ALA A 8 -74.39 -0.12 -4.72
N VAL A 9 -74.43 0.93 -3.90
CA VAL A 9 -73.52 2.07 -4.02
C VAL A 9 -73.06 2.42 -2.63
N VAL A 10 -71.81 2.06 -2.36
CA VAL A 10 -71.05 2.38 -1.16
C VAL A 10 -70.79 3.88 -1.16
N LEU A 11 -71.21 4.51 -0.06
CA LEU A 11 -70.86 5.85 0.36
C LEU A 11 -69.38 5.92 0.75
N ALA A 12 -68.84 7.11 0.54
CA ALA A 12 -67.93 7.83 1.44
C ALA A 12 -66.40 7.75 1.21
N VAL A 13 -65.92 8.91 0.72
CA VAL A 13 -64.83 9.74 1.28
C VAL A 13 -63.38 9.37 0.94
N GLY A 14 -62.85 10.14 -0.02
CA GLY A 14 -61.67 10.98 0.20
C GLY A 14 -60.33 10.41 -0.22
N CYS A 15 -59.78 10.88 -1.35
CA CYS A 15 -58.35 11.08 -1.55
C CYS A 15 -58.13 12.08 -2.70
N THR A 16 -57.31 13.07 -2.41
CA THR A 16 -56.82 14.19 -3.22
C THR A 16 -56.19 13.76 -4.55
N GLU A 17 -56.51 14.47 -5.64
CA GLU A 17 -55.78 14.40 -6.92
C GLU A 17 -54.33 14.89 -6.74
N GLU A 18 -53.36 13.97 -6.80
CA GLU A 18 -51.97 14.31 -7.12
C GLU A 18 -51.83 14.45 -8.64
N LYS A 19 -51.44 15.63 -9.11
CA LYS A 19 -50.96 15.80 -10.49
C LYS A 19 -49.69 14.97 -10.68
N PRO A 20 -49.56 14.19 -11.76
CA PRO A 20 -48.32 13.48 -12.05
C PRO A 20 -47.19 14.49 -12.25
N ALA A 21 -46.09 14.34 -11.51
CA ALA A 21 -44.86 15.07 -11.79
C ALA A 21 -44.32 14.64 -13.17
N GLU A 22 -43.89 15.62 -13.97
CA GLU A 22 -43.26 15.36 -15.26
C GLU A 22 -42.01 14.49 -15.07
N PRO A 23 -41.73 13.54 -16.00
CA PRO A 23 -40.58 12.67 -15.87
C PRO A 23 -39.28 13.47 -15.95
N LEU A 24 -38.37 13.22 -15.01
CA LEU A 24 -37.04 13.85 -14.83
C LEU A 24 -36.08 13.67 -16.03
N SER A 25 -36.53 13.08 -17.13
CA SER A 25 -35.76 12.89 -18.36
C SER A 25 -35.50 14.19 -19.14
N SER A 26 -36.17 15.29 -18.79
CA SER A 26 -35.92 16.63 -19.36
C SER A 26 -34.74 17.37 -18.72
N LEU A 27 -34.16 16.86 -17.62
CA LEU A 27 -33.00 17.43 -16.92
C LEU A 27 -31.71 16.66 -17.21
N LYS A 28 -31.47 16.23 -18.46
CA LYS A 28 -30.18 15.65 -18.83
C LYS A 28 -29.22 16.82 -19.13
N PRO A 29 -28.24 17.13 -18.26
CA PRO A 29 -27.26 18.16 -18.60
C PRO A 29 -26.47 17.70 -19.83
N ALA A 30 -26.09 18.63 -20.70
CA ALA A 30 -25.13 18.32 -21.74
C ALA A 30 -23.89 17.67 -21.10
N PRO A 31 -23.29 16.63 -21.71
CA PRO A 31 -22.06 16.07 -21.19
C PRO A 31 -21.06 17.22 -21.06
N LEU A 32 -20.52 17.39 -19.84
CA LEU A 32 -19.46 18.36 -19.62
C LEU A 32 -18.35 18.05 -20.63
N PRO A 33 -17.76 19.09 -21.26
CA PRO A 33 -16.60 18.87 -22.12
C PRO A 33 -15.59 18.07 -21.33
N ALA A 34 -15.11 16.97 -21.91
CA ALA A 34 -14.06 16.20 -21.30
C ALA A 34 -12.89 17.17 -21.06
N VAL A 35 -12.60 17.45 -19.79
CA VAL A 35 -11.32 18.05 -19.42
C VAL A 35 -10.31 16.93 -19.60
N VAL A 36 -9.99 16.65 -20.86
CA VAL A 36 -8.73 16.00 -21.17
C VAL A 36 -7.72 17.06 -20.78
N ALA A 37 -7.12 16.91 -19.61
CA ALA A 37 -5.97 17.69 -19.22
C ALA A 37 -4.86 17.38 -20.22
N GLU A 38 -4.87 18.05 -21.39
CA GLU A 38 -3.79 17.96 -22.37
C GLU A 38 -2.45 18.42 -21.76
N GLU A 39 -2.50 19.14 -20.64
CA GLU A 39 -1.32 19.48 -19.83
C GLU A 39 -0.70 18.28 -19.11
N ASP A 40 -1.48 17.29 -18.66
CA ASP A 40 -0.93 16.12 -17.95
C ASP A 40 -0.15 15.19 -18.89
N ALA A 41 -0.50 15.16 -20.18
CA ALA A 41 0.17 14.36 -21.19
C ALA A 41 1.58 14.88 -21.57
N ARG A 42 1.93 16.12 -21.20
CA ARG A 42 3.21 16.75 -21.57
C ARG A 42 4.25 16.80 -20.45
N PHE A 43 3.90 16.43 -19.22
CA PHE A 43 4.88 16.31 -18.13
C PHE A 43 5.65 14.99 -18.25
N GLN A 44 6.62 14.94 -19.16
CA GLN A 44 7.70 13.97 -19.08
C GLN A 44 8.50 14.27 -17.81
N VAL A 45 8.31 13.47 -16.77
CA VAL A 45 9.20 13.49 -15.61
C VAL A 45 10.54 12.94 -16.06
N ALA A 46 11.56 13.78 -16.04
CA ALA A 46 12.93 13.33 -16.21
C ALA A 46 13.21 12.21 -15.18
N PRO A 47 13.85 11.10 -15.58
CA PRO A 47 14.21 10.05 -14.63
C PRO A 47 14.92 10.66 -13.43
N ALA A 48 14.36 10.47 -12.23
CA ALA A 48 14.99 10.94 -11.01
C ALA A 48 16.27 10.12 -10.78
N GLU A 49 17.36 10.77 -10.38
CA GLU A 49 18.56 10.06 -9.95
C GLU A 49 18.24 9.08 -8.82
N VAL A 50 18.91 7.93 -8.81
CA VAL A 50 18.67 6.90 -7.80
C VAL A 50 19.65 7.09 -6.64
N TYR A 51 19.11 7.35 -5.46
CA TYR A 51 19.83 7.43 -4.19
C TYR A 51 19.47 6.27 -3.27
N GLY A 52 20.40 5.96 -2.37
CA GLY A 52 20.32 4.93 -1.33
C GLY A 52 21.69 4.75 -0.69
N GLU A 53 21.82 3.74 0.19
CA GLU A 53 23.11 3.35 0.74
C GLU A 53 23.89 2.47 -0.24
N PRO A 54 25.23 2.44 -0.18
CA PRO A 54 26.00 1.39 -0.82
C PRO A 54 25.52 -0.01 -0.41
N VAL A 55 25.50 -0.96 -1.34
CA VAL A 55 25.11 -2.35 -1.02
C VAL A 55 26.04 -2.91 0.05
N PRO A 56 25.51 -3.45 1.17
CA PRO A 56 26.36 -3.99 2.23
C PRO A 56 27.11 -5.25 1.77
N GLY A 57 28.39 -5.33 2.11
CA GLY A 57 29.28 -6.40 1.60
C GLY A 57 29.16 -7.76 2.32
N LYS A 58 28.75 -7.79 3.60
CA LYS A 58 28.69 -9.01 4.43
C LYS A 58 27.26 -9.35 4.83
N VAL A 59 26.42 -9.64 3.85
CA VAL A 59 25.01 -10.02 4.04
C VAL A 59 24.65 -11.24 3.21
N LEU A 60 23.67 -12.00 3.68
CA LEU A 60 23.05 -13.09 2.94
C LEU A 60 22.15 -12.53 1.84
N ARG A 61 22.38 -12.94 0.60
CA ARG A 61 21.54 -12.54 -0.54
C ARG A 61 20.38 -13.51 -0.70
N VAL A 62 19.16 -12.98 -0.65
CA VAL A 62 17.92 -13.72 -0.86
C VAL A 62 17.29 -13.24 -2.16
N GLU A 63 17.36 -14.08 -3.18
CA GLU A 63 16.78 -13.81 -4.50
C GLU A 63 15.32 -14.23 -4.50
N LEU A 64 14.43 -13.31 -4.89
CA LEU A 64 13.00 -13.56 -4.97
C LEU A 64 12.61 -14.11 -6.34
N ALA A 65 11.66 -15.04 -6.35
CA ALA A 65 11.10 -15.66 -7.55
C ALA A 65 9.64 -16.08 -7.28
N GLY A 66 8.73 -15.11 -7.26
CA GLY A 66 7.34 -15.27 -6.85
C GLY A 66 7.23 -15.70 -5.38
N GLU A 67 6.53 -16.82 -5.11
CA GLU A 67 6.39 -17.37 -3.76
C GLU A 67 7.62 -18.19 -3.28
N ALA A 68 8.64 -18.34 -4.12
CA ALA A 68 9.86 -19.04 -3.75
C ALA A 68 11.04 -18.08 -3.64
N VAL A 69 12.00 -18.46 -2.80
CA VAL A 69 13.21 -17.67 -2.58
C VAL A 69 14.44 -18.55 -2.73
N ARG A 70 15.56 -17.97 -3.15
CA ARG A 70 16.86 -18.64 -3.20
C ARG A 70 17.83 -17.97 -2.25
N LEU A 71 18.52 -18.78 -1.45
CA LEU A 71 19.55 -18.33 -0.52
C LEU A 71 20.75 -19.28 -0.65
N GLY A 72 21.88 -18.76 -1.13
CA GLY A 72 23.11 -19.57 -1.29
C GLY A 72 22.94 -20.78 -2.23
N GLY A 73 22.09 -20.66 -3.26
CA GLY A 73 21.81 -21.72 -4.24
C GLY A 73 20.66 -22.66 -3.86
N GLU A 74 20.29 -22.72 -2.59
CA GLU A 74 19.17 -23.49 -2.06
C GLU A 74 17.84 -22.76 -2.27
N ARG A 75 16.76 -23.51 -2.54
CA ARG A 75 15.41 -22.96 -2.77
C ARG A 75 14.53 -23.24 -1.56
N PHE A 76 13.74 -22.24 -1.17
CA PHE A 76 12.76 -22.32 -0.08
C PHE A 76 11.41 -21.79 -0.56
N VAL A 77 10.33 -22.31 0.01
CA VAL A 77 8.97 -21.80 -0.17
C VAL A 77 8.45 -21.34 1.18
N PRO A 78 8.56 -20.04 1.53
CA PRO A 78 8.22 -19.51 2.85
C PRO A 78 6.78 -19.78 3.29
N SER A 79 5.84 -20.12 2.41
CA SER A 79 4.50 -20.54 2.81
C SER A 79 4.44 -21.96 3.40
N LYS A 80 5.51 -22.75 3.30
CA LYS A 80 5.62 -24.09 3.88
C LYS A 80 6.30 -24.06 5.26
N PRO A 81 5.69 -24.62 6.32
CA PRO A 81 6.26 -24.59 7.67
C PRO A 81 7.69 -25.14 7.78
N GLU A 82 7.99 -26.24 7.08
CA GLU A 82 9.32 -26.85 7.08
C GLU A 82 10.40 -25.94 6.50
N ASP A 83 10.06 -25.20 5.44
CA ASP A 83 10.96 -24.24 4.82
C ASP A 83 11.08 -22.96 5.64
N GLN A 84 10.01 -22.52 6.34
CA GLN A 84 10.10 -21.40 7.28
C GLN A 84 11.10 -21.69 8.40
N LEU A 85 11.02 -22.87 9.02
CA LEU A 85 11.93 -23.25 10.11
C LEU A 85 13.38 -23.28 9.63
N ARG A 86 13.62 -23.88 8.45
CA ARG A 86 14.96 -23.91 7.85
C ARG A 86 15.46 -22.51 7.50
N LEU A 87 14.61 -21.65 6.93
CA LEU A 87 14.96 -20.26 6.63
C LEU A 87 15.32 -19.48 7.89
N ARG A 88 14.51 -19.58 8.96
CA ARG A 88 14.77 -18.93 10.26
C ARG A 88 16.16 -19.26 10.78
N GLU A 89 16.53 -20.54 10.80
CA GLU A 89 17.87 -20.97 11.23
C GLU A 89 18.99 -20.42 10.33
N ARG A 90 18.76 -20.33 9.01
CA ARG A 90 19.77 -19.82 8.08
C ARG A 90 20.00 -18.32 8.21
N VAL A 91 18.95 -17.54 8.48
CA VAL A 91 19.03 -16.06 8.58
C VAL A 91 19.27 -15.57 10.00
N LYS A 92 19.23 -16.46 11.00
CA LYS A 92 19.36 -16.14 12.41
C LYS A 92 20.59 -15.27 12.70
N GLU A 93 20.35 -14.07 13.22
CA GLU A 93 21.37 -13.07 13.56
C GLU A 93 22.26 -12.63 12.36
N GLN A 94 21.84 -12.94 11.14
CA GLN A 94 22.53 -12.52 9.92
C GLN A 94 21.91 -11.26 9.35
N GLY A 95 22.71 -10.47 8.64
CA GLY A 95 22.18 -9.44 7.75
C GLY A 95 21.68 -10.06 6.45
N VAL A 96 20.52 -9.63 5.98
CA VAL A 96 19.86 -10.17 4.78
C VAL A 96 19.63 -9.06 3.78
N LEU A 97 19.98 -9.31 2.51
CA LEU A 97 19.66 -8.45 1.38
C LEU A 97 18.65 -9.15 0.48
N LEU A 98 17.45 -8.60 0.44
CA LEU A 98 16.40 -8.97 -0.49
C LEU A 98 16.75 -8.44 -1.89
N VAL A 99 16.77 -9.34 -2.86
CA VAL A 99 16.98 -9.02 -4.28
C VAL A 99 15.63 -9.24 -4.98
N PRO A 100 14.87 -8.16 -5.25
CA PRO A 100 13.57 -8.29 -5.89
C PRO A 100 13.73 -8.71 -7.36
N ASP A 101 12.83 -9.57 -7.83
CA ASP A 101 12.61 -9.75 -9.26
C ASP A 101 11.52 -8.78 -9.76
N ALA A 102 11.22 -8.81 -11.06
CA ALA A 102 10.24 -7.92 -11.65
C ALA A 102 8.78 -8.28 -11.29
N ASP A 103 8.51 -9.54 -10.94
CA ASP A 103 7.15 -10.11 -10.92
C ASP A 103 6.75 -10.69 -9.55
N THR A 104 7.53 -10.44 -8.50
CA THR A 104 7.19 -10.82 -7.12
C THR A 104 6.40 -9.69 -6.47
N PHE A 105 5.14 -9.99 -6.19
CA PHE A 105 4.23 -9.11 -5.47
C PHE A 105 4.47 -9.16 -3.97
N LEU A 106 4.25 -8.03 -3.30
CA LEU A 106 4.44 -7.91 -1.85
C LEU A 106 3.67 -8.98 -1.06
N VAL A 107 2.43 -9.29 -1.46
CA VAL A 107 1.61 -10.36 -0.86
C VAL A 107 2.24 -11.77 -0.94
N GLN A 108 3.07 -12.03 -1.94
CA GLN A 108 3.77 -13.32 -2.08
C GLN A 108 4.96 -13.41 -1.11
N THR A 109 5.45 -12.28 -0.62
CA THR A 109 6.62 -12.18 0.26
C THR A 109 6.27 -12.08 1.74
N SER A 110 5.00 -11.97 2.12
CA SER A 110 4.57 -11.75 3.51
C SER A 110 5.19 -12.75 4.51
N GLU A 111 5.17 -14.04 4.18
CA GLU A 111 5.74 -15.10 5.02
C GLU A 111 7.27 -14.96 5.18
N LEU A 112 7.97 -14.61 4.09
CA LEU A 112 9.41 -14.34 4.12
C LEU A 112 9.70 -13.14 5.03
N LEU A 113 8.99 -12.04 4.84
CA LEU A 113 9.21 -10.80 5.58
C LEU A 113 8.94 -11.00 7.08
N ALA A 114 7.96 -11.83 7.45
CA ALA A 114 7.74 -12.21 8.83
C ALA A 114 8.89 -13.05 9.41
N VAL A 115 9.39 -14.04 8.68
CA VAL A 115 10.58 -14.81 9.08
C VAL A 115 11.78 -13.90 9.27
N LEU A 116 12.01 -12.96 8.35
CA LEU A 116 13.14 -12.03 8.43
C LEU A 116 12.98 -11.06 9.60
N ARG A 117 11.79 -10.51 9.82
CA ARG A 117 11.49 -9.63 10.97
C ARG A 117 11.84 -10.28 12.30
N GLU A 118 11.56 -11.57 12.43
CA GLU A 118 11.69 -12.30 13.70
C GLU A 118 13.06 -12.92 13.92
N SER A 119 13.89 -13.06 12.89
CA SER A 119 15.13 -13.86 12.98
C SER A 119 16.37 -13.20 12.38
N ALA A 120 16.23 -12.31 11.39
CA ALA A 120 17.39 -11.62 10.83
C ALA A 120 17.85 -10.48 11.77
N ARG A 121 19.15 -10.21 11.80
CA ARG A 121 19.71 -9.07 12.54
C ARG A 121 19.35 -7.74 11.89
N GLU A 122 19.40 -7.72 10.57
CA GLU A 122 19.13 -6.54 9.74
C GLU A 122 18.58 -7.01 8.39
N VAL A 123 17.68 -6.22 7.83
CA VAL A 123 17.09 -6.48 6.52
C VAL A 123 17.34 -5.29 5.61
N TRP A 124 17.79 -5.59 4.41
CA TRP A 124 18.06 -4.64 3.35
C TRP A 124 17.24 -4.99 2.12
N LEU A 125 16.79 -3.99 1.38
CA LEU A 125 16.14 -4.18 0.08
C LEU A 125 16.99 -3.55 -1.02
N LEU A 126 17.38 -4.34 -2.01
CA LEU A 126 18.19 -3.88 -3.14
C LEU A 126 17.32 -3.06 -4.12
N HIS A 127 17.85 -1.94 -4.62
CA HIS A 127 17.24 -1.25 -5.74
C HIS A 127 17.38 -2.08 -7.03
N PRO A 128 16.31 -2.28 -7.82
CA PRO A 128 16.34 -3.22 -8.96
C PRO A 128 17.29 -2.81 -10.10
N GLU A 129 17.59 -1.51 -10.20
CA GLU A 129 18.32 -0.93 -11.34
C GLU A 129 19.60 -0.18 -10.95
N ALA A 130 19.97 -0.19 -9.66
CA ALA A 130 21.12 0.58 -9.18
C ALA A 130 21.84 -0.19 -8.07
N PRO A 131 23.17 -0.02 -7.92
CA PRO A 131 23.96 -0.68 -6.89
C PRO A 131 23.81 0.02 -5.53
N VAL A 132 22.57 0.26 -5.11
CA VAL A 132 22.21 0.83 -3.81
C VAL A 132 21.16 -0.04 -3.12
N ALA A 133 21.11 0.03 -1.79
CA ALA A 133 20.15 -0.70 -0.97
C ALA A 133 19.57 0.19 0.12
N TYR A 134 18.49 -0.29 0.73
CA TYR A 134 17.73 0.41 1.75
C TYR A 134 17.69 -0.44 3.02
N PRO A 135 18.21 0.03 4.17
CA PRO A 135 18.05 -0.67 5.44
C PRO A 135 16.61 -0.50 5.93
N LEU A 136 15.97 -1.61 6.34
CA LEU A 136 14.55 -1.66 6.65
C LEU A 136 14.27 -2.17 8.06
N VAL A 137 13.36 -1.47 8.75
CA VAL A 137 12.61 -2.01 9.88
C VAL A 137 11.29 -2.58 9.36
N LEU A 138 11.16 -3.90 9.38
CA LEU A 138 9.96 -4.58 8.88
C LEU A 138 8.82 -4.52 9.89
N ARG A 139 7.61 -4.19 9.43
CA ARG A 139 6.39 -4.25 10.25
C ARG A 139 5.25 -4.87 9.46
N ASP A 140 4.53 -5.80 10.07
CA ASP A 140 3.23 -6.23 9.57
C ASP A 140 2.16 -5.20 9.96
N GLU A 141 0.90 -5.51 9.67
CA GLU A 141 -0.23 -4.65 10.01
C GLU A 141 -0.32 -4.38 11.53
N GLN A 142 -0.16 -5.41 12.37
CA GLN A 142 -0.23 -5.25 13.82
C GLN A 142 0.90 -4.34 14.34
N GLY A 143 2.13 -4.57 13.88
CA GLY A 143 3.29 -3.74 14.21
C GLY A 143 3.14 -2.30 13.71
N PHE A 144 2.48 -2.11 12.57
CA PHE A 144 2.16 -0.78 12.04
C PHE A 144 1.12 -0.06 12.91
N GLN A 145 0.05 -0.73 13.32
CA GLN A 145 -0.95 -0.15 14.22
C GLN A 145 -0.36 0.22 15.57
N ALA A 146 0.52 -0.63 16.12
CA ALA A 146 1.24 -0.34 17.35
C ALA A 146 2.10 0.93 17.21
N TRP A 147 2.82 1.06 16.09
CA TRP A 147 3.63 2.24 15.79
C TRP A 147 2.80 3.53 15.64
N LEU A 148 1.60 3.44 15.05
CA LEU A 148 0.67 4.57 14.95
C LEU A 148 0.09 4.98 16.31
N ALA A 149 -0.08 4.04 17.23
CA ALA A 149 -0.63 4.28 18.56
C ALA A 149 0.39 4.93 19.52
N GLU A 150 1.69 4.93 19.18
CA GLU A 150 2.71 5.65 19.94
C GLU A 150 2.39 7.15 19.96
N ALA A 151 2.37 7.74 21.16
CA ALA A 151 2.09 9.15 21.37
C ALA A 151 3.30 10.03 21.00
N ALA A 152 3.65 10.05 19.70
CA ALA A 152 4.72 10.86 19.15
C ALA A 152 4.16 11.79 18.04
N PRO A 153 4.46 13.10 18.10
CA PRO A 153 4.10 14.00 17.01
C PRO A 153 4.89 13.64 15.74
N GLY A 154 4.23 13.73 14.57
CA GLY A 154 4.93 13.66 13.29
C GLY A 154 5.30 12.24 12.84
N LYS A 155 4.46 11.23 13.09
CA LYS A 155 4.61 9.89 12.50
C LYS A 155 4.37 9.96 10.98
N LEU A 156 5.43 10.24 10.24
CA LEU A 156 5.40 10.43 8.80
C LEU A 156 5.34 9.08 8.08
N ARG A 157 4.52 9.01 7.03
CA ARG A 157 4.43 7.81 6.20
C ARG A 157 4.09 8.15 4.76
N ILE A 158 4.62 7.33 3.87
CA ILE A 158 4.40 7.36 2.43
C ILE A 158 3.44 6.21 2.12
N ILE A 159 2.21 6.52 1.76
CA ILE A 159 1.28 5.51 1.26
C ILE A 159 1.52 5.41 -0.25
N GLN A 160 2.03 4.27 -0.71
CA GLN A 160 2.27 4.00 -2.11
C GLN A 160 1.05 3.30 -2.71
N ARG A 161 0.38 4.02 -3.61
CA ARG A 161 -0.80 3.58 -4.35
C ARG A 161 -0.43 3.36 -5.82
N GLN A 162 -1.34 2.75 -6.58
CA GLN A 162 -1.14 2.57 -8.02
C GLN A 162 -1.08 3.91 -8.77
N ASP A 163 -1.77 4.94 -8.26
CA ASP A 163 -1.88 6.28 -8.84
C ASP A 163 -0.85 7.28 -8.30
N GLY A 164 0.02 6.88 -7.36
CA GLY A 164 1.10 7.72 -6.86
C GLY A 164 1.44 7.51 -5.38
N PHE A 165 1.95 8.56 -4.74
CA PHE A 165 2.23 8.58 -3.31
C PHE A 165 1.29 9.52 -2.57
N GLU A 166 0.91 9.16 -1.35
CA GLU A 166 0.24 10.06 -0.41
C GLU A 166 1.11 10.22 0.84
N LEU A 167 1.46 11.46 1.16
CA LEU A 167 2.21 11.80 2.37
C LEU A 167 1.25 12.10 3.52
N THR A 168 1.33 11.33 4.59
CA THR A 168 0.43 11.47 5.75
C THR A 168 1.20 11.56 7.06
N THR A 169 0.58 12.20 8.06
CA THR A 169 1.10 12.32 9.42
C THR A 169 0.07 11.81 10.45
N SER A 170 0.46 11.66 11.71
CA SER A 170 -0.48 11.38 12.82
C SER A 170 -1.48 12.52 13.08
N VAL A 171 -1.20 13.75 12.64
CA VAL A 171 -2.08 14.93 12.81
C VAL A 171 -3.04 15.10 11.61
N GLY A 172 -3.09 14.12 10.72
CA GLY A 172 -3.91 14.13 9.50
C GLY A 172 -3.10 14.40 8.22
N LYS A 173 -3.81 14.65 7.12
CA LYS A 173 -3.24 15.02 5.82
C LYS A 173 -2.55 16.38 5.94
N LEU A 174 -1.35 16.50 5.35
CA LEU A 174 -0.60 17.75 5.42
C LEU A 174 -1.30 18.84 4.60
N PRO A 175 -1.37 20.09 5.09
CA PRO A 175 -1.95 21.18 4.32
C PRO A 175 -1.10 21.42 3.06
N GLY A 176 -1.77 21.40 1.90
CA GLY A 176 -1.22 21.63 0.58
C GLY A 176 -2.32 22.13 -0.37
N PRO A 177 -1.96 22.56 -1.59
CA PRO A 177 -2.95 23.00 -2.59
C PRO A 177 -3.89 21.88 -3.03
N ASP A 178 -3.51 20.62 -2.79
CA ASP A 178 -4.36 19.45 -2.98
C ASP A 178 -5.17 19.17 -1.71
N ALA A 179 -6.49 19.16 -1.85
CA ALA A 179 -7.45 18.85 -0.79
C ALA A 179 -7.29 17.43 -0.22
N ASN A 180 -6.58 16.54 -0.92
CA ASN A 180 -6.26 15.18 -0.50
C ASN A 180 -4.92 15.04 0.24
N GLY A 181 -4.27 16.15 0.63
CA GLY A 181 -2.90 16.15 1.16
C GLY A 181 -1.87 16.22 0.03
N PRO A 182 -0.56 16.21 0.31
CA PRO A 182 0.45 16.16 -0.73
C PRO A 182 0.41 14.77 -1.37
N SER A 183 -0.42 14.64 -2.41
CA SER A 183 -0.34 13.52 -3.32
C SER A 183 0.75 13.81 -4.36
N VAL A 184 1.57 12.82 -4.64
CA VAL A 184 2.56 12.86 -5.71
C VAL A 184 2.00 11.97 -6.81
N PRO A 185 1.38 12.54 -7.86
CA PRO A 185 0.72 11.75 -8.89
C PRO A 185 1.75 10.95 -9.70
N VAL A 186 1.30 9.86 -10.30
CA VAL A 186 2.01 9.22 -11.39
C VAL A 186 2.06 10.17 -12.59
N ARG A 187 3.26 10.48 -13.10
CA ARG A 187 3.46 11.32 -14.27
C ARG A 187 4.19 10.53 -15.35
N GLY A 188 3.66 10.52 -16.56
CA GLY A 188 4.21 9.71 -17.67
C GLY A 188 4.26 8.20 -17.36
N GLY A 189 3.35 7.69 -16.53
CA GLY A 189 3.32 6.28 -16.11
C GLY A 189 4.38 5.89 -15.07
N LYS A 190 5.13 6.86 -14.51
CA LYS A 190 6.16 6.64 -13.51
C LYS A 190 5.88 7.41 -12.21
N GLN A 191 6.39 6.86 -11.11
CA GLN A 191 6.39 7.52 -9.81
C GLN A 191 7.31 8.75 -9.83
N ASP A 192 6.79 9.93 -9.45
CA ASP A 192 7.56 11.17 -9.42
C ASP A 192 8.40 11.29 -8.13
N LEU A 193 9.52 10.56 -8.10
CA LEU A 193 10.43 10.52 -6.96
C LEU A 193 11.06 11.89 -6.64
N ALA A 194 11.25 12.75 -7.64
CA ALA A 194 11.80 14.08 -7.44
C ALA A 194 10.84 14.97 -6.63
N THR A 195 9.54 14.93 -6.95
CA THR A 195 8.51 15.61 -6.18
C THR A 195 8.35 15.00 -4.79
N LEU A 196 8.42 13.67 -4.66
CA LEU A 196 8.42 12.99 -3.35
C LEU A 196 9.56 13.49 -2.46
N ARG A 197 10.81 13.53 -2.95
CA ARG A 197 11.97 14.05 -2.21
C ARG A 197 11.78 15.48 -1.75
N LYS A 198 11.30 16.35 -2.65
CA LYS A 198 10.99 17.76 -2.29
C LYS A 198 9.94 17.85 -1.18
N GLY A 199 8.91 17.00 -1.24
CA GLY A 199 7.89 16.89 -0.20
C GLY A 199 8.47 16.46 1.14
N LEU A 200 9.27 15.41 1.16
CA LEU A 200 9.91 14.88 2.37
C LEU A 200 10.91 15.86 2.97
N GLY A 201 11.72 16.55 2.17
CA GLY A 201 12.65 17.59 2.65
C GLY A 201 11.91 18.74 3.36
N ARG A 202 10.77 19.18 2.82
CA ARG A 202 9.92 20.19 3.48
C ARG A 202 9.33 19.66 4.80
N LEU A 203 9.00 18.37 4.86
CA LEU A 203 8.45 17.76 6.07
C LEU A 203 9.48 17.57 7.15
N LYS A 204 10.70 17.11 6.82
CA LYS A 204 11.78 16.99 7.80
C LYS A 204 12.13 18.34 8.42
N GLY A 205 12.06 19.43 7.65
CA GLY A 205 12.21 20.79 8.18
C GLY A 205 11.10 21.25 9.13
N ARG A 206 9.89 20.67 9.04
CA ARG A 206 8.75 20.99 9.92
C ARG A 206 8.64 20.05 11.14
N PHE A 207 8.96 18.78 10.95
CA PHE A 207 8.92 17.72 11.96
C PHE A 207 10.35 17.30 12.30
N THR A 208 11.11 18.22 12.91
CA THR A 208 12.54 18.03 13.15
C THR A 208 12.85 16.85 14.09
N THR A 209 11.94 16.57 15.02
CA THR A 209 12.03 15.47 16.01
C THR A 209 11.59 14.11 15.46
N SER A 210 11.05 14.04 14.24
CA SER A 210 10.71 12.76 13.61
C SER A 210 11.97 12.12 13.04
N GLU A 211 12.36 11.00 13.63
CA GLU A 211 13.53 10.21 13.22
C GLU A 211 13.14 9.02 12.33
N ASP A 212 11.85 8.65 12.31
CA ASP A 212 11.32 7.52 11.57
C ASP A 212 10.35 7.91 10.45
N ILE A 213 10.33 7.10 9.41
CA ILE A 213 9.33 7.15 8.33
C ILE A 213 8.97 5.75 7.87
N CYS A 214 7.70 5.52 7.57
CA CYS A 214 7.22 4.24 7.03
C CYS A 214 6.81 4.35 5.56
N LEU A 215 7.28 3.44 4.71
CA LEU A 215 6.67 3.17 3.41
C LEU A 215 5.55 2.14 3.60
N VAL A 216 4.36 2.46 3.08
CA VAL A 216 3.16 1.62 3.12
C VAL A 216 2.73 1.32 1.68
N PRO A 217 3.30 0.31 1.01
CA PRO A 217 2.88 -0.08 -0.32
C PRO A 217 1.50 -0.75 -0.30
N SER A 218 0.73 -0.52 -1.37
CA SER A 218 -0.45 -1.34 -1.65
C SER A 218 -0.04 -2.79 -1.81
N PHE A 219 -0.81 -3.75 -1.29
CA PHE A 219 -0.39 -5.15 -1.23
C PHE A 219 -0.21 -5.82 -2.61
N GLY A 220 -0.90 -5.31 -3.63
CA GLY A 220 -0.72 -5.71 -5.03
C GLY A 220 0.44 -5.00 -5.76
N THR A 221 1.36 -4.36 -5.03
CA THR A 221 2.56 -3.73 -5.58
C THR A 221 3.69 -4.76 -5.65
N GLU A 222 4.46 -4.76 -6.75
CA GLU A 222 5.68 -5.55 -6.87
C GLU A 222 6.77 -5.03 -5.92
N LEU A 223 7.54 -5.93 -5.32
CA LEU A 223 8.58 -5.51 -4.38
C LEU A 223 9.64 -4.64 -5.06
N ALA A 224 9.95 -4.88 -6.34
CA ALA A 224 10.81 -4.01 -7.14
C ALA A 224 10.25 -2.60 -7.28
N GLN A 225 8.94 -2.42 -7.43
CA GLN A 225 8.31 -1.10 -7.50
C GLN A 225 8.37 -0.41 -6.13
N ALA A 226 8.16 -1.14 -5.03
CA ALA A 226 8.34 -0.61 -3.69
C ALA A 226 9.80 -0.20 -3.41
N ALA A 227 10.78 -0.99 -3.87
CA ALA A 227 12.20 -0.67 -3.77
C ALA A 227 12.56 0.64 -4.51
N ARG A 228 12.00 0.89 -5.69
CA ARG A 228 12.19 2.15 -6.42
C ARG A 228 11.68 3.36 -5.63
N ALA A 229 10.52 3.22 -4.97
CA ALA A 229 9.93 4.28 -4.16
C ALA A 229 10.83 4.70 -2.99
N LEU A 230 11.59 3.78 -2.40
CA LEU A 230 12.48 4.04 -1.27
C LEU A 230 13.62 5.02 -1.60
N SER A 231 13.98 5.13 -2.88
CA SER A 231 14.92 6.17 -3.32
C SER A 231 14.41 7.59 -3.06
N GLY A 232 13.09 7.77 -2.91
CA GLY A 232 12.49 9.04 -2.53
C GLY A 232 12.83 9.51 -1.12
N VAL A 233 13.27 8.61 -0.23
CA VAL A 233 13.55 8.88 1.19
C VAL A 233 14.97 9.44 1.42
N TYR A 234 15.74 9.60 0.35
CA TYR A 234 17.11 10.10 0.39
C TYR A 234 17.22 11.50 -0.24
N ALA A 235 17.97 12.38 0.42
CA ALA A 235 18.30 13.72 -0.09
C ALA A 235 19.42 13.67 -1.13
N ALA A 236 20.40 12.80 -0.90
CA ALA A 236 21.56 12.53 -1.74
C ALA A 236 22.03 11.07 -1.51
N PRO A 237 23.04 10.56 -2.26
CA PRO A 237 23.61 9.23 -1.99
C PRO A 237 24.10 9.07 -0.55
N GLY A 238 23.65 8.04 0.16
CA GLY A 238 24.00 7.80 1.58
C GLY A 238 23.47 8.85 2.57
N GLU A 239 22.58 9.76 2.14
CA GLU A 239 22.01 10.81 2.98
C GLU A 239 20.49 10.65 3.11
N PRO A 240 20.01 9.80 4.04
CA PRO A 240 18.58 9.64 4.26
C PRO A 240 17.98 10.86 4.97
N PHE A 241 16.73 11.20 4.67
CA PHE A 241 16.01 12.27 5.40
C PHE A 241 15.68 11.90 6.85
N PHE A 242 15.57 10.59 7.12
CA PHE A 242 15.14 10.00 8.39
C PHE A 242 16.12 8.90 8.76
N GLU A 243 16.40 8.74 10.05
CA GLU A 243 17.36 7.74 10.53
C GLU A 243 16.82 6.32 10.38
N THR A 244 15.52 6.15 10.59
CA THR A 244 14.85 4.85 10.49
C THR A 244 13.86 4.82 9.34
N LEU A 245 14.07 3.87 8.43
CA LEU A 245 13.13 3.56 7.36
C LEU A 245 12.39 2.26 7.68
N CYS A 246 11.08 2.38 7.81
CA CYS A 246 10.17 1.30 8.09
C CYS A 246 9.48 0.83 6.80
N PHE A 247 9.26 -0.48 6.67
CA PHE A 247 8.61 -1.08 5.50
C PHE A 247 7.43 -1.93 5.95
N ILE A 248 6.22 -1.49 5.59
CA ILE A 248 4.99 -2.19 5.97
C ILE A 248 4.67 -3.27 4.95
N TYR A 249 4.39 -4.48 5.45
CA TYR A 249 4.00 -5.61 4.61
C TYR A 249 2.68 -6.25 5.09
N PRO A 250 1.95 -6.97 4.22
CA PRO A 250 0.71 -7.62 4.59
C PRO A 250 0.96 -8.71 5.62
N THR A 251 0.05 -8.82 6.59
CA THR A 251 0.08 -9.90 7.58
C THR A 251 0.14 -11.27 6.91
N PRO A 252 1.06 -12.16 7.33
CA PRO A 252 1.14 -13.54 6.85
C PRO A 252 -0.22 -14.26 6.92
N ARG A 253 -0.44 -15.22 6.02
CA ARG A 253 -1.67 -16.00 6.04
C ARG A 253 -1.62 -16.87 7.30
N ALA A 254 -2.72 -16.88 8.06
CA ALA A 254 -2.82 -17.83 9.17
C ALA A 254 -2.60 -19.25 8.61
N PRO A 255 -1.81 -20.11 9.30
CA PRO A 255 -1.65 -21.49 8.87
C PRO A 255 -3.04 -22.12 8.76
N ALA A 256 -3.33 -22.76 7.63
CA ALA A 256 -4.59 -23.46 7.45
C ALA A 256 -4.75 -24.46 8.59
N VAL A 257 -5.69 -24.20 9.49
CA VAL A 257 -5.99 -25.13 10.58
C VAL A 257 -6.54 -26.39 9.92
N ALA A 258 -5.75 -27.46 9.94
CA ALA A 258 -6.20 -28.77 9.51
C ALA A 258 -7.40 -29.16 10.38
N GLY A 259 -8.61 -29.09 9.82
CA GLY A 259 -9.84 -29.53 10.48
C GLY A 259 -10.93 -28.48 10.68
N ALA A 260 -10.86 -27.29 10.09
CA ALA A 260 -12.08 -26.46 9.98
C ALA A 260 -13.03 -27.11 8.95
N PRO A 261 -14.20 -27.64 9.36
CA PRO A 261 -15.13 -28.22 8.40
C PRO A 261 -15.61 -27.13 7.44
N ALA A 262 -15.60 -27.46 6.15
CA ALA A 262 -16.19 -26.64 5.12
C ALA A 262 -17.67 -26.42 5.43
N GLY A 263 -18.07 -25.15 5.51
CA GLY A 263 -19.44 -24.66 5.26
C GLY A 263 -20.57 -25.36 6.00
N GLN A 264 -21.01 -24.78 7.12
CA GLN A 264 -22.45 -24.65 7.32
C GLN A 264 -22.86 -23.29 6.76
N GLU A 265 -23.37 -23.31 5.53
CA GLU A 265 -24.34 -22.34 5.07
C GLU A 265 -25.47 -22.30 6.09
N GLY A 266 -25.60 -21.19 6.82
CA GLY A 266 -26.80 -20.93 7.60
C GLY A 266 -27.91 -20.52 6.65
N PRO A 267 -29.02 -21.27 6.53
CA PRO A 267 -30.21 -20.73 5.91
C PRO A 267 -30.87 -19.78 6.91
N GLY A 268 -31.23 -18.59 6.41
CA GLY A 268 -31.74 -17.51 7.23
C GLY A 268 -33.03 -17.81 7.99
N ARG A 269 -33.26 -16.94 8.97
CA ARG A 269 -34.55 -16.37 9.35
C ARG A 269 -34.30 -15.06 10.07
#